data_AF-A0A358FVS3-F1
#
_entry.id   AF-A0A358FVS3-F1
#
_cell.length_a   1.000
_cell.length_b   1.000
_cell.length_c   1.000
_cell.angle_alpha   90.00
_cell.angle_beta   90.00
_cell.angle_gamma   90.00
#
_symmetry.space_group_name_H-M   'P 1'
#
loop_
_entity.id
_entity.type
_entity.pdbx_description
1 polymer ?
#
loop_
_entity_poly.entity_id
_entity_poly.type
_entity_poly.pdbx_seq_one_letter_code
_entity_poly.pdbx_strand_id
1 'polypeptide(L)'
;MKSILLTLNGKQITGNCEVHETLRTFLRSQGMFSVHYGSDSGETGAGAVLLDGELVSSDVVLAVQANGHTITTVEALNTEAELHPIQAAF
;
A
#
# COMPACT_ATOMS: atom_id res chain seq x y z
N MET A 1 3.00 10.41 16.69
CA MET A 1 3.12 10.81 15.26
C MET A 1 4.56 10.99 14.79
N LYS A 2 4.91 10.32 13.68
CA LYS A 2 6.11 10.52 12.86
C LYS A 2 5.68 10.94 11.45
N SER A 3 6.38 11.91 10.88
CA SER A 3 6.21 12.27 9.46
C SER A 3 7.05 11.34 8.61
N ILE A 4 6.45 10.79 7.56
CA ILE A 4 7.11 9.92 6.57
C ILE A 4 6.88 10.46 5.17
N LEU A 5 7.88 10.28 4.31
CA LEU A 5 7.86 10.59 2.88
C LEU A 5 7.97 9.28 2.11
N LEU A 6 7.06 8.98 1.19
CA LEU A 6 7.15 7.79 0.35
C LEU A 6 6.60 8.06 -1.06
N THR A 7 6.88 7.16 -1.98
CA THR A 7 6.28 7.18 -3.32
C THR A 7 5.12 6.21 -3.36
N LEU A 8 3.89 6.69 -3.52
CA LEU A 8 2.68 5.86 -3.63
C LEU A 8 2.15 5.91 -5.05
N ASN A 9 2.10 4.77 -5.73
CA ASN A 9 1.58 4.66 -7.11
C ASN A 9 2.23 5.69 -8.06
N GLY A 10 3.55 5.85 -7.95
CA GLY A 10 4.33 6.80 -8.76
C GLY A 10 4.26 8.27 -8.31
N LYS A 11 3.46 8.60 -7.28
CA LYS A 11 3.36 9.96 -6.74
C LYS A 11 4.01 10.05 -5.36
N GLN A 12 4.93 11.00 -5.19
CA GLN A 12 5.51 11.28 -3.89
C GLN A 12 4.48 11.93 -2.96
N ILE A 13 4.33 11.39 -1.75
CA ILE A 13 3.42 11.88 -0.72
C ILE A 13 4.13 11.96 0.63
N THR A 14 3.69 12.91 1.46
CA THR A 14 4.08 13.02 2.86
C THR A 14 2.86 12.74 3.73
N GLY A 15 3.02 11.93 4.77
CA GLY A 15 1.96 11.62 5.72
C GLY A 15 2.46 11.51 7.16
N ASN A 16 1.54 11.59 8.10
CA ASN A 16 1.82 11.37 9.52
C ASN A 16 1.23 10.03 9.94
N CYS A 17 1.99 9.23 10.69
CA CYS A 17 1.54 7.95 11.24
C CYS A 17 1.98 7.80 12.70
N GLU A 18 1.32 6.92 13.45
CA GLU A 18 1.87 6.45 14.72
C GLU A 18 2.97 5.41 14.52
N VAL A 19 3.90 5.31 15.47
CA VAL A 19 5.06 4.39 15.35
C VAL A 19 4.67 2.91 15.30
N HIS A 20 3.48 2.57 15.80
CA HIS A 20 2.91 1.22 15.81
C HIS A 20 1.85 1.02 14.73
N GLU A 21 1.59 2.05 13.91
CA GLU A 21 0.58 1.97 12.86
C GLU A 21 1.08 1.06 11.72
N THR A 22 0.22 0.14 11.29
CA THR A 22 0.52 -0.73 10.14
C THR A 22 0.48 0.05 8.83
N LEU A 23 1.23 -0.42 7.84
CA LEU A 23 1.25 0.16 6.51
C LEU A 23 -0.14 0.11 5.87
N ARG A 24 -0.91 -0.96 6.09
CA ARG A 24 -2.33 -1.01 5.63
C ARG A 24 -3.13 0.17 6.17
N THR A 25 -3.05 0.43 7.47
CA THR A 25 -3.81 1.49 8.12
C THR A 25 -3.43 2.85 7.52
N PHE A 26 -2.14 3.09 7.36
CA PHE A 26 -1.63 4.29 6.72
C PHE A 26 -2.13 4.42 5.28
N LEU A 27 -1.98 3.40 4.44
CA LEU A 27 -2.39 3.44 3.02
C LEU A 27 -3.89 3.70 2.86
N ARG A 28 -4.72 3.09 3.71
CA ARG A 28 -6.17 3.36 3.71
C ARG A 28 -6.49 4.79 4.12
N SER A 29 -5.73 5.39 5.04
CA SER A 29 -5.87 6.81 5.37
C SER A 29 -5.54 7.74 4.19
N GLN A 30 -4.70 7.27 3.26
CA GLN A 30 -4.36 7.96 2.01
C GLN A 30 -5.33 7.64 0.85
N GLY A 31 -6.44 6.96 1.13
CA GLY A 31 -7.48 6.64 0.14
C GLY A 31 -7.26 5.35 -0.66
N MET A 32 -6.24 4.55 -0.34
CA MET A 32 -6.01 3.26 -1.00
C MET A 32 -6.91 2.18 -0.38
N PHE A 33 -8.20 2.25 -0.71
CA PHE A 33 -9.21 1.38 -0.11
C PHE A 33 -9.17 -0.05 -0.65
N SER A 34 -8.49 -0.31 -1.76
CA SER A 34 -8.26 -1.66 -2.30
C SER A 34 -7.38 -2.52 -1.38
N VAL A 35 -6.60 -1.89 -0.48
CA VAL A 35 -5.80 -2.61 0.51
C VAL A 35 -6.74 -3.09 1.62
N HIS A 36 -7.19 -4.34 1.48
CA HIS A 36 -8.17 -4.94 2.36
C HIS A 36 -7.53 -5.47 3.65
N TYR A 37 -8.34 -5.57 4.71
CA TYR A 37 -7.96 -6.34 5.89
C TYR A 37 -8.31 -7.80 5.66
N GLY A 38 -7.40 -8.71 5.98
CA GLY A 38 -7.69 -10.15 6.03
C GLY A 38 -7.21 -10.83 7.32
N SER A 39 -6.12 -10.34 7.92
CA SER A 39 -5.47 -10.97 9.08
C SER A 39 -4.48 -10.01 9.72
N ASP A 40 -4.19 -10.20 11.02
CA ASP A 40 -3.12 -9.47 11.71
C ASP A 40 -1.72 -10.11 11.53
N SER A 41 -1.63 -11.36 11.06
CA SER A 41 -0.36 -12.07 10.83
C SER A 41 0.08 -12.16 9.36
N GLY A 42 -0.70 -11.58 8.45
CA GLY A 42 -0.37 -11.43 7.03
C GLY A 42 -0.51 -12.69 6.16
N GLU A 43 -1.06 -13.77 6.69
CA GLU A 43 -1.18 -15.09 6.04
C GLU A 43 -2.22 -15.14 4.91
N THR A 44 -3.19 -14.22 4.91
CA THR A 44 -4.30 -14.21 3.94
C THR A 44 -3.94 -13.55 2.62
N GLY A 45 -2.96 -12.65 2.62
CA GLY A 45 -2.59 -11.84 1.45
C GLY A 45 -3.58 -10.74 1.05
N ALA A 46 -4.68 -10.52 1.81
CA ALA A 46 -5.69 -9.52 1.45
C ALA A 46 -5.16 -8.07 1.44
N GLY A 47 -4.16 -7.79 2.29
CA GLY A 47 -3.45 -6.52 2.35
C GLY A 47 -2.19 -6.47 1.48
N ALA A 48 -2.10 -7.28 0.42
CA ALA A 48 -0.91 -7.35 -0.43
C ALA A 48 -0.64 -6.04 -1.17
N VAL A 49 0.61 -5.61 -1.16
CA VAL A 49 1.13 -4.47 -1.93
C VAL A 49 2.52 -4.81 -2.46
N LEU A 50 3.01 -4.05 -3.44
CA LEU A 50 4.42 -4.10 -3.80
C LEU A 50 5.17 -3.02 -3.02
N LEU A 51 6.20 -3.42 -2.28
CA LEU A 51 7.17 -2.54 -1.63
C LEU A 51 8.49 -2.66 -2.37
N ASP A 52 8.88 -1.59 -3.05
CA ASP A 52 10.02 -1.56 -3.99
C ASP A 52 9.99 -2.69 -5.03
N GLY A 53 8.79 -3.07 -5.46
CA GLY A 53 8.57 -4.15 -6.43
C GLY A 53 8.44 -5.55 -5.81
N GLU A 54 8.74 -5.72 -4.53
CA GLU A 54 8.59 -6.99 -3.82
C GLU A 54 7.18 -7.13 -3.23
N LEU A 55 6.56 -8.30 -3.42
CA LEU A 55 5.23 -8.59 -2.88
C LEU A 55 5.31 -8.78 -1.35
N VAL A 56 4.61 -7.92 -0.61
CA VAL A 56 4.58 -7.95 0.85
C VAL A 56 3.15 -7.81 1.38
N SER A 57 2.90 -8.33 2.58
CA SER A 57 1.66 -8.07 3.31
C SER A 57 1.77 -6.79 4.11
N SER A 58 0.95 -5.78 3.80
CA SER A 58 0.95 -4.49 4.49
C SER A 58 0.40 -4.55 5.93
N ASP A 59 -0.18 -5.69 6.34
CA ASP A 59 -0.66 -5.93 7.70
C ASP A 59 0.49 -6.10 8.70
N VAL A 60 1.65 -6.60 8.25
CA VAL A 60 2.83 -6.89 9.10
C VAL A 60 4.02 -5.97 8.86
N VAL A 61 3.83 -4.92 8.07
CA VAL A 61 4.79 -3.83 7.87
C VAL A 61 4.31 -2.62 8.64
N LEU A 62 5.18 -1.94 9.39
CA LEU A 62 4.85 -0.67 10.02
C LEU A 62 4.95 0.47 9.01
N ALA A 63 4.04 1.45 9.09
CA ALA A 63 4.03 2.61 8.20
C ALA A 63 5.37 3.38 8.24
N VAL A 64 5.98 3.48 9.43
CA VAL A 64 7.30 4.11 9.61
C VAL A 64 8.43 3.41 8.86
N GLN A 65 8.31 2.10 8.58
CA GLN A 65 9.31 1.35 7.81
C GLN A 65 9.21 1.64 6.31
N ALA A 66 8.07 2.12 5.82
CA ALA A 66 7.89 2.50 4.41
C ALA A 66 8.46 3.90 4.08
N ASN A 67 9.02 4.60 5.07
CA ASN A 67 9.62 5.92 4.84
C ASN A 67 10.81 5.81 3.87
N GLY A 68 10.76 6.56 2.77
CA GLY A 68 11.75 6.57 1.69
C GLY A 68 11.53 5.51 0.61
N HIS A 69 10.55 4.62 0.79
CA HIS A 69 10.30 3.50 -0.12
C HIS A 69 9.19 3.81 -1.14
N THR A 70 9.06 2.93 -2.14
CA THR A 70 7.99 2.98 -3.13
C THR A 70 6.95 1.91 -2.83
N ILE A 71 5.70 2.31 -2.73
CA ILE A 71 4.55 1.42 -2.58
C ILE A 71 3.71 1.46 -3.86
N THR A 72 3.37 0.29 -4.38
CA THR A 72 2.38 0.14 -5.47
C THR A 72 1.21 -0.71 -4.99
N THR A 73 0.00 -0.16 -5.15
CA THR A 73 -1.28 -0.81 -4.85
C THR A 73 -2.05 -1.09 -6.15
N VAL A 74 -3.19 -1.78 -6.04
CA VAL A 74 -4.04 -2.10 -7.20
C VAL A 74 -4.52 -0.84 -7.93
N GLU A 75 -4.71 0.28 -7.23
CA GLU A 75 -5.11 1.55 -7.83
C GLU A 75 -4.14 2.03 -8.92
N ALA A 76 -2.86 1.63 -8.88
CA ALA A 76 -1.89 1.97 -9.92
C ALA A 76 -2.13 1.25 -11.27
N LEU A 77 -2.89 0.16 -11.28
CA LEU A 77 -3.15 -0.62 -12.49
C LEU A 77 -4.21 0.04 -13.38
N ASN A 78 -5.08 0.87 -12.82
CA ASN A 78 -6.08 1.61 -13.57
C ASN A 78 -5.46 2.87 -14.19
N THR A 79 -4.99 2.79 -15.43
CA THR A 79 -4.58 3.99 -16.19
C THR A 79 -5.69 4.45 -17.13
N GLU A 80 -6.03 5.73 -17.00
CA GLU A 80 -6.94 6.66 -17.72
C GLU A 80 -8.03 6.22 -18.73
N ALA A 81 -8.22 4.96 -19.12
CA ALA A 81 -9.39 4.56 -19.93
C ALA A 81 -9.73 3.06 -19.93
N GLU A 82 -8.78 2.16 -19.62
CA GLU A 82 -8.97 0.73 -19.82
C GLU A 82 -8.46 -0.07 -18.62
N LEU A 83 -9.10 -1.19 -18.35
CA LEU A 83 -8.63 -2.14 -17.34
C LEU A 83 -7.24 -2.65 -17.75
N HIS A 84 -6.34 -2.78 -16.78
CA HIS A 84 -5.08 -3.47 -17.01
C HIS A 84 -5.37 -4.89 -17.54
N PRO A 85 -4.54 -5.47 -18.44
CA PRO A 85 -4.80 -6.80 -19.00
C PRO A 85 -5.05 -7.89 -17.94
N ILE A 86 -4.38 -7.80 -16.79
CA ILE A 86 -4.65 -8.68 -15.64
C ILE A 86 -6.07 -8.45 -15.09
N GLN A 87 -6.48 -7.21 -14.86
CA GLN A 87 -7.82 -6.90 -14.34
C GLN A 87 -8.93 -7.29 -15.32
N ALA A 88 -8.71 -7.18 -16.63
CA ALA A 88 -9.68 -7.58 -17.65
C ALA A 88 -9.85 -9.12 -17.76
N ALA A 89 -8.84 -9.88 -17.32
CA ALA A 89 -8.83 -11.35 -17.41
C ALA A 89 -9.38 -12.05 -16.16
N PHE A 90 -9.48 -11.36 -15.03
CA PHE A 90 -10.06 -11.85 -13.77
C PHE A 90 -11.56 -11.55 -13.69
#